data_AF-A0AA38UX68-F1
#
_entry.id   AF-A0AA38UX68-F1
#
_cell.length_a   1.000
_cell.length_b   1.000
_cell.length_c   1.000
_cell.angle_alpha   90.00
_cell.angle_beta   90.00
_cell.angle_gamma   90.00
#
_symmetry.space_group_name_H-M   'P 1'
#
loop_
_entity.id
_entity.type
_entity.pdbx_description
1 polymer ?
#
loop_
_entity_poly.entity_id
_entity_poly.type
_entity_poly.pdbx_seq_one_letter_code
_entity_poly.pdbx_strand_id
1 'polypeptide(L)'
;LHRDLSIGNIMFRRKDGKIYGVLNDFDFSSRDMDQGPTSNHRTGTGPFMSTDLLKGGHLFRHDLESLFNIMLCLACRYERRNVLTPAPRAYAEWFSGSDQ
;
A
#
# COMPACT_ATOMS: atom_id res chain seq x y z
N LEU A 1 7.79 8.96 6.61
CA LEU A 1 6.46 8.41 6.28
C LEU A 1 6.25 8.51 4.78
N HIS A 2 5.85 7.43 4.12
CA HIS A 2 5.56 7.39 2.68
C HIS A 2 4.19 7.98 2.37
N ARG A 3 3.18 7.70 3.22
CA ARG A 3 1.81 8.24 3.16
C ARG A 3 0.97 7.84 1.93
N ASP A 4 1.58 7.30 0.88
CA ASP A 4 0.87 6.71 -0.26
C ASP A 4 1.47 5.35 -0.71
N LEU A 5 1.44 4.36 0.19
CA LEU A 5 1.86 3.00 -0.15
C LEU A 5 0.77 2.27 -0.92
N SER A 6 1.09 1.83 -2.14
CA SER A 6 0.23 1.03 -2.99
C SER A 6 1.04 -0.04 -3.71
N ILE A 7 0.38 -1.07 -4.26
CA ILE A 7 1.07 -2.08 -5.06
C ILE A 7 1.73 -1.49 -6.31
N GLY A 8 1.20 -0.37 -6.84
CA GLY A 8 1.75 0.32 -8.00
C GLY A 8 3.09 1.00 -7.70
N ASN A 9 3.27 1.39 -6.43
CA ASN A 9 4.48 2.06 -5.95
C ASN A 9 5.59 1.07 -5.55
N ILE A 10 5.28 -0.23 -5.49
CA ILE A 10 6.26 -1.30 -5.23
C ILE A 10 6.70 -1.92 -6.56
N MET A 11 7.91 -1.59 -6.97
CA MET A 11 8.55 -2.08 -8.19
C MET A 11 9.67 -3.07 -7.84
N PHE A 12 10.19 -3.74 -8.86
CA PHE A 12 11.43 -4.49 -8.74
C PHE A 12 12.33 -4.25 -9.95
N ARG A 13 13.64 -4.31 -9.73
CA ARG A 13 14.63 -4.35 -10.80
C ARG A 13 15.54 -5.55 -10.65
N ARG A 14 16.06 -6.04 -11.78
CA ARG A 14 17.04 -7.12 -11.82
C ARG A 14 18.38 -6.56 -12.26
N LYS A 15 19.44 -6.82 -11.49
CA LYS A 15 20.81 -6.45 -11.83
C LYS A 15 21.74 -7.57 -11.38
N ASP A 16 22.61 -8.03 -12.26
CA ASP A 16 23.61 -9.08 -12.00
C ASP A 16 23.00 -10.36 -11.38
N GLY A 17 21.85 -10.80 -11.91
CA GLY A 17 21.11 -11.96 -11.40
C GLY A 17 20.40 -11.74 -10.04
N LYS A 18 20.57 -10.58 -9.41
CA LYS A 18 19.93 -10.23 -8.13
C LYS A 18 18.68 -9.37 -8.34
N ILE A 19 17.64 -9.69 -7.58
CA ILE A 19 16.39 -8.91 -7.54
C ILE A 19 16.50 -7.87 -6.44
N TYR A 20 16.11 -6.63 -6.75
CA TYR A 20 16.02 -5.52 -5.81
C TYR A 20 14.59 -5.00 -5.82
N GLY A 21 13.95 -4.93 -4.64
CA GLY A 21 12.74 -4.16 -4.46
C GLY A 21 13.05 -2.67 -4.60
N VAL A 22 12.16 -1.93 -5.26
CA VAL A 22 12.26 -0.49 -5.45
C VAL A 22 10.93 0.09 -5.01
N LEU A 23 10.96 1.00 -4.05
CA LEU A 23 9.79 1.78 -3.66
C LEU A 23 9.85 3.11 -4.43
N ASN A 24 8.76 3.49 -5.08
CA ASN A 24 8.64 4.71 -5.87
C ASN A 24 7.53 5.61 -5.31
N ASP A 25 7.42 6.83 -5.85
CA ASP A 25 6.36 7.80 -5.54
C ASP A 25 6.43 8.39 -4.12
N PHE A 26 7.43 9.25 -3.91
CA PHE A 26 7.70 9.92 -2.64
C PHE A 26 7.10 11.34 -2.56
N ASP A 27 6.21 11.71 -3.48
CA ASP A 27 5.67 13.07 -3.59
C ASP A 27 4.85 13.47 -2.35
N PHE A 28 4.27 12.49 -1.65
CA PHE A 28 3.55 12.68 -0.38
C PHE A 28 4.39 12.35 0.88
N SER A 29 5.67 12.03 0.72
CA SER A 29 6.51 11.60 1.83
C SER A 29 6.85 12.75 2.78
N SER A 30 6.94 12.46 4.07
CA SER A 30 7.39 13.41 5.10
C SER A 30 8.46 12.80 5.99
N ARG A 31 9.43 13.62 6.39
CA ARG A 31 10.54 13.24 7.29
C ARG A 31 10.14 13.22 8.75
N ASP A 32 9.15 14.03 9.15
CA ASP A 32 8.78 14.22 10.56
C ASP A 32 7.41 13.65 10.91
N MET A 33 7.30 13.26 12.19
CA MET A 33 6.03 13.05 12.91
C MET A 33 5.41 14.40 13.33
N ASP A 34 5.86 15.50 12.71
CA ASP A 34 5.54 16.85 13.17
C ASP A 34 4.05 17.11 13.14
N GLN A 35 3.58 17.50 14.32
CA GLN A 35 2.20 17.75 14.66
C GLN A 35 1.73 19.05 14.00
N GLY A 36 1.16 18.96 12.80
CA GLY A 36 0.50 20.08 12.15
C GLY A 36 -0.21 19.67 10.88
N PRO A 37 -1.45 20.15 10.60
CA PRO A 37 -2.25 19.68 9.48
C PRO A 37 -1.71 20.28 8.18
N THR A 38 -0.83 19.57 7.49
CA THR A 38 -0.48 19.90 6.09
C THR A 38 -1.15 18.99 5.07
N SER A 39 -1.97 18.02 5.50
CA SER A 39 -2.78 17.21 4.61
C SER A 39 -4.18 16.95 5.21
N ASN A 40 -5.06 17.94 5.08
CA ASN A 40 -6.52 17.68 4.97
C ASN A 40 -6.87 16.99 3.63
N HIS A 41 -5.87 16.63 2.84
CA HIS A 41 -6.06 15.87 1.61
C HIS A 41 -6.12 14.39 1.98
N ARG A 42 -7.28 13.79 1.73
CA ARG A 42 -7.46 12.34 1.55
C ARG A 42 -6.44 11.87 0.50
N THR A 43 -5.26 11.47 0.94
CA THR A 43 -4.26 10.85 0.07
C THR A 43 -4.03 9.43 0.55
N GLY A 44 -4.19 8.50 -0.37
CA GLY A 44 -4.20 7.06 -0.15
C GLY A 44 -5.04 6.41 -1.24
N THR A 45 -4.57 5.28 -1.75
CA THR A 45 -5.36 4.44 -2.66
C THR A 45 -6.48 3.76 -1.85
N GLY A 46 -7.76 3.94 -2.21
CA GLY A 46 -8.96 3.50 -1.47
C GLY A 46 -8.80 2.28 -0.53
N PRO A 47 -8.45 1.08 -1.04
CA PRO A 47 -8.28 -0.11 -0.19
C PRO A 47 -7.15 -0.02 0.84
N PHE A 48 -6.13 0.80 0.62
CA PHE A 48 -4.97 0.92 1.51
C PHE A 48 -5.02 2.14 2.42
N MET A 49 -6.10 2.92 2.36
CA MET A 49 -6.30 4.09 3.21
C MET A 49 -6.81 3.64 4.59
N SER A 50 -6.01 3.88 5.64
CA SER A 50 -6.42 3.56 7.01
C SER A 50 -7.68 4.35 7.40
N THR A 51 -8.68 3.70 7.99
CA THR A 51 -9.94 4.31 8.44
C THR A 51 -9.73 5.46 9.45
N ASP A 52 -8.60 5.44 10.16
CA ASP A 52 -8.18 6.45 11.13
C ASP A 52 -7.70 7.78 10.51
N LEU A 53 -7.51 7.83 9.18
CA LEU A 53 -7.11 9.05 8.49
C LEU A 53 -8.21 10.14 8.47
N LEU A 54 -9.45 9.76 8.79
CA LEU A 54 -10.58 10.68 8.92
C LEU A 54 -10.59 11.49 10.22
N LYS A 55 -9.75 11.16 11.21
CA LYS A 55 -9.78 11.78 12.55
C LYS A 55 -8.45 12.43 12.98
N GLY A 56 -7.39 12.34 12.18
CA GLY A 56 -6.07 12.90 12.53
C GLY A 56 -5.03 12.81 11.41
N GLY A 57 -3.80 13.22 11.68
CA GLY A 57 -2.69 13.21 10.72
C GLY A 57 -2.14 11.80 10.42
N HIS A 58 -1.43 11.67 9.29
CA HIS A 58 -0.72 10.43 8.93
C HIS A 58 0.38 10.10 9.95
N LEU A 59 0.29 8.93 10.57
CA LEU A 59 1.26 8.37 11.50
C LEU A 59 1.98 7.17 10.86
N PHE A 60 3.13 6.78 11.42
CA PHE A 60 3.90 5.59 11.00
C PHE A 60 3.07 4.30 10.95
N ARG A 61 2.14 4.13 11.89
CA ARG A 61 1.25 2.96 11.93
C ARG A 61 0.39 2.83 10.67
N HIS A 62 0.04 3.94 10.02
CA HIS A 62 -0.79 3.91 8.81
C HIS A 62 0.01 3.37 7.61
N ASP A 63 1.30 3.75 7.46
CA ASP A 63 2.16 3.15 6.44
C ASP A 63 2.34 1.64 6.66
N LEU A 64 2.44 1.19 7.92
CA LEU A 64 2.53 -0.22 8.26
C LEU A 64 1.24 -0.98 7.94
N GLU A 65 0.08 -0.38 8.18
CA GLU A 65 -1.22 -0.96 7.84
C GLU A 65 -1.38 -1.13 6.32
N SER A 66 -1.04 -0.11 5.53
CA SER A 66 -1.03 -0.21 4.07
C SER A 66 -0.08 -1.31 3.59
N LEU A 67 1.11 -1.42 4.18
CA LEU A 67 2.08 -2.47 3.86
C LEU A 67 1.54 -3.87 4.21
N PHE A 68 0.92 -4.04 5.38
CA PHE A 68 0.31 -5.29 5.81
C PHE A 68 -0.79 -5.73 4.82
N ASN A 69 -1.66 -4.81 4.44
CA ASN A 69 -2.71 -5.07 3.48
C ASN A 69 -2.17 -5.49 2.11
N ILE A 70 -1.09 -4.86 1.63
CA ILE A 70 -0.42 -5.27 0.39
C ILE A 70 0.12 -6.71 0.52
N MET A 71 0.78 -7.05 1.64
CA MET A 71 1.29 -8.40 1.88
C MET A 71 0.16 -9.43 1.92
N LEU A 72 -0.97 -9.11 2.56
CA LEU A 72 -2.15 -9.96 2.63
C LEU A 72 -2.72 -10.24 1.22
N CYS A 73 -2.89 -9.21 0.41
CA CYS A 73 -3.34 -9.36 -0.98
C CYS A 73 -2.38 -10.23 -1.81
N LEU A 74 -1.06 -10.04 -1.65
CA LEU A 74 -0.06 -10.84 -2.36
C LEU A 74 -0.08 -12.30 -1.91
N ALA A 75 -0.18 -12.56 -0.61
CA ALA A 75 -0.23 -13.92 -0.05
C ALA A 75 -1.47 -14.68 -0.52
N CYS A 76 -2.62 -14.00 -0.62
CA CYS A 76 -3.88 -14.63 -1.04
C CYS A 76 -4.04 -14.75 -2.57
N ARG A 77 -3.25 -14.00 -3.36
CA ARG A 77 -3.31 -14.04 -4.82
C ARG A 77 -2.65 -15.27 -5.44
N TYR A 78 -1.73 -15.92 -4.73
CA TYR A 78 -0.94 -17.01 -5.27
C TYR A 78 -1.02 -18.25 -4.37
N GLU A 79 -1.46 -19.38 -4.93
CA GLU A 79 -1.45 -20.67 -4.23
C GLU A 79 -0.05 -21.28 -4.20
N ARG A 80 0.70 -21.10 -5.30
CA ARG A 80 2.10 -21.50 -5.46
C ARG A 80 2.82 -20.43 -6.27
N ARG A 81 4.16 -20.51 -6.32
CA ARG A 81 4.96 -19.57 -7.11
C ARG A 81 4.46 -19.50 -8.56
N ASN A 82 4.04 -18.31 -8.98
CA ASN A 82 3.47 -18.03 -10.30
C ASN A 82 2.13 -18.76 -10.61
N VAL A 83 1.45 -19.33 -9.62
CA VAL A 83 0.12 -19.94 -9.79
C VAL A 83 -0.89 -19.07 -9.07
N LEU A 84 -1.76 -18.42 -9.84
CA LEU A 84 -2.84 -17.60 -9.29
C LEU A 84 -3.88 -18.48 -8.61
N THR A 85 -4.39 -18.01 -7.47
CA THR A 85 -5.53 -18.64 -6.80
C THR A 85 -6.76 -18.64 -7.75
N PRO A 86 -7.51 -19.75 -7.85
CA PRO A 86 -8.77 -19.81 -8.58
C PRO A 86 -9.77 -18.76 -8.09
N ALA A 87 -10.71 -18.36 -8.95
CA ALA A 87 -11.78 -17.45 -8.55
C ALA A 87 -12.82 -18.16 -7.67
N PRO A 88 -13.43 -17.47 -6.68
CA PRO A 88 -13.18 -16.09 -6.28
C PRO A 88 -11.90 -15.98 -5.43
N ARG A 89 -11.06 -14.98 -5.74
CA ARG A 89 -9.82 -14.75 -4.99
C ARG A 89 -10.15 -13.95 -3.72
N ALA A 90 -9.63 -14.39 -2.59
CA ALA A 90 -9.79 -13.66 -1.34
C ALA A 90 -9.31 -12.21 -1.51
N TYR A 91 -10.08 -11.27 -0.97
CA TYR A 91 -9.84 -9.82 -1.03
C TYR A 91 -9.85 -9.20 -2.44
N ALA A 92 -10.27 -9.92 -3.49
CA ALA A 92 -10.35 -9.36 -4.84
C ALA A 92 -11.35 -8.21 -4.92
N GLU A 93 -12.56 -8.37 -4.40
CA GLU A 93 -13.59 -7.32 -4.37
C GLU A 93 -13.16 -6.11 -3.54
N TRP A 94 -12.47 -6.35 -2.43
CA TRP A 94 -11.90 -5.27 -1.61
C TRP A 94 -10.77 -4.53 -2.35
N PHE A 95 -9.92 -5.25 -3.10
CA PHE A 95 -8.81 -4.67 -3.85
C PHE A 95 -9.23 -3.95 -5.14
N SER A 96 -10.24 -4.45 -5.85
CA SER A 96 -10.76 -3.88 -7.09
C SER A 96 -12.03 -3.04 -6.91
N GLY A 97 -12.56 -3.00 -5.69
CA GLY A 97 -13.72 -2.20 -5.32
C GLY A 97 -13.34 -0.74 -5.41
N SER A 98 -13.89 -0.06 -6.41
CA SER A 98 -13.96 1.40 -6.42
C SER A 98 -14.80 1.84 -5.24
N ASP A 99 -14.30 2.81 -4.47
CA ASP A 99 -15.11 3.54 -3.48
C ASP A 99 -16.37 4.06 -4.20
N GLN A 100 -17.53 3.53 -3.83
CA GLN A 100 -18.83 4.05 -4.25
C GLN A 100 -19.24 5.20 -3.34
#